data_AF-A0A932FB18-F1
#
_entry.id   AF-A0A932FB18-F1
#
_cell.length_a   1.000
_cell.length_b   1.000
_cell.length_c   1.000
_cell.angle_alpha   90.00
_cell.angle_beta   90.00
_cell.angle_gamma   90.00
#
_symmetry.space_group_name_H-M   'P 1'
#
loop_
_entity.id
_entity.type
_entity.pdbx_description
1 polymer ?
#
loop_
_entity_poly.entity_id
_entity_poly.type
_entity_poly.pdbx_seq_one_letter_code
_entity_poly.pdbx_strand_id
1 'polypeptide(L)' 'MESLYILVPLSVALVLLIGWVFWRALQGGQFDDLERPAYSILEDDEATPTKPAPGQAEGKGEGGHV' A
#
# COMPACT_ATOMS: atom_id res chain seq x y z
N MET A 1 36.38 33.98 0.57
CA MET A 1 35.05 34.47 0.14
C MET A 1 34.46 33.68 -1.03
N GLU A 2 35.17 32.68 -1.58
CA GLU A 2 34.72 31.93 -2.78
C GLU A 2 33.67 30.86 -2.47
N SER A 3 33.69 30.26 -1.27
CA SER A 3 32.78 29.18 -0.88
C SER A 3 31.31 29.62 -0.85
N LEU A 4 31.03 30.89 -0.54
CA LEU A 4 29.67 31.44 -0.53
C LEU A 4 29.00 31.35 -1.90
N TYR A 5 29.77 31.47 -2.99
CA TYR A 5 29.25 31.35 -4.36
C TYR A 5 28.77 29.93 -4.69
N ILE A 6 29.26 28.91 -4.01
CA ILE A 6 28.80 27.52 -4.16
C ILE A 6 27.72 27.19 -3.13
N LEU A 7 27.89 27.67 -1.88
CA LEU A 7 26.97 27.38 -0.78
C LEU A 7 25.57 27.98 -0.99
N VAL A 8 25.50 29.23 -1.48
CA VAL A 8 24.22 29.91 -1.72
C VAL A 8 23.36 29.16 -2.75
N PRO A 9 23.82 28.88 -3.98
CA PRO A 9 23.02 28.15 -4.95
C PRO A 9 22.73 26.71 -4.53
N LEU A 10 23.68 26.04 -3.85
CA LEU A 10 23.44 24.70 -3.32
C LEU A 10 22.31 24.70 -2.28
N SER A 11 22.26 25.70 -1.41
CA SER A 11 21.20 25.83 -0.40
C SER A 11 19.83 26.08 -1.04
N VAL A 12 19.75 26.94 -2.05
CA VAL A 12 18.52 27.21 -2.80
C VAL A 12 18.03 25.94 -3.50
N ALA A 13 18.94 25.21 -4.17
CA ALA A 13 18.61 23.94 -4.82
C ALA A 13 18.07 22.91 -3.81
N LEU A 14 18.66 22.84 -2.61
CA LEU A 14 18.22 21.94 -1.55
C LEU A 14 16.81 22.30 -1.06
N VAL A 15 16.53 23.58 -0.83
CA VAL A 15 15.20 24.05 -0.41
C VAL A 15 14.14 23.75 -1.47
N LEU A 16 14.45 23.97 -2.75
CA LEU A 16 13.55 23.63 -3.86
C LEU A 16 13.31 22.12 -3.95
N LEU A 17 14.35 21.30 -3.78
CA LEU A 17 14.23 19.84 -3.78
C LEU A 17 13.30 19.36 -2.65
N ILE A 18 13.52 19.86 -1.42
CA ILE A 18 12.68 19.52 -0.26
C ILE A 18 11.25 19.96 -0.53
N GLY A 19 11.03 21.19 -1.00
CA GLY A 19 9.70 21.71 -1.33
C GLY A 19 9.00 20.86 -2.40
N TRP A 20 9.71 20.43 -3.44
CA TRP A 20 9.17 19.57 -4.49
C TRP A 20 8.76 18.19 -3.97
N VAL A 21 9.60 17.55 -3.14
CA VAL A 21 9.28 16.26 -2.51
C VAL A 21 8.06 16.41 -1.59
N PHE A 22 8.01 17.47 -0.80
CA PHE A 22 6.92 17.74 0.13
C PHE A 22 5.61 17.99 -0.62
N TRP A 23 5.64 18.81 -1.68
CA TRP A 23 4.51 19.01 -2.58
C TRP A 23 4.06 17.67 -3.16
N ARG A 24 4.95 16.89 -3.76
CA ARG A 24 4.60 15.57 -4.29
C ARG A 24 3.96 14.63 -3.26
N ALA A 25 4.37 14.71 -1.99
CA ALA A 25 3.79 13.93 -0.90
C ALA A 25 2.38 14.42 -0.52
N LEU A 26 2.13 15.73 -0.52
CA LEU A 26 0.81 16.32 -0.26
C LEU A 26 -0.21 15.93 -1.34
N GLN A 27 0.19 15.98 -2.63
CA GLN A 27 -0.65 15.51 -3.74
C GLN A 27 -0.77 13.98 -3.81
N GLY A 28 0.17 13.24 -3.20
CA GLY A 28 0.30 11.80 -3.32
C GLY A 28 -0.78 10.96 -2.65
N GLY A 29 -1.81 11.58 -2.06
CA GLY A 29 -3.06 10.87 -1.74
C GLY A 29 -2.89 9.65 -0.83
N GLN A 30 -1.95 9.67 0.14
CA GLN A 30 -1.81 8.60 1.14
C GLN A 30 -3.06 8.42 2.04
N PHE A 31 -4.10 9.22 1.80
CA PHE A 31 -5.40 9.09 2.44
C PHE A 31 -6.36 8.16 1.69
N ASP A 32 -6.14 7.88 0.40
CA ASP A 32 -7.04 7.03 -0.42
C ASP A 32 -6.92 5.53 -0.06
N ASP A 33 -5.74 5.10 0.43
CA ASP A 33 -5.48 3.72 0.84
C ASP A 33 -5.90 3.42 2.30
N LEU A 34 -6.32 4.45 3.06
CA LEU A 34 -6.87 4.32 4.41
C LEU A 34 -8.41 4.24 4.41
N GLU A 35 -9.07 4.48 3.29
CA GLU A 35 -10.53 4.37 3.14
C GLU A 35 -10.97 2.90 3.00
N ARG A 36 -10.15 2.04 2.36
CA ARG A 36 -10.45 0.61 2.17
C ARG A 36 -10.42 -0.24 3.45
N PRO A 37 -9.46 -0.08 4.39
CA PRO A 37 -9.41 -0.87 5.62
C PRO A 37 -10.61 -0.62 6.55
N ALA A 38 -11.20 0.57 6.50
CA ALA A 38 -12.32 0.94 7.37
C ALA A 38 -13.60 0.14 7.07
N TYR A 39 -13.85 -0.19 5.81
CA TYR A 39 -15.00 -1.01 5.41
C TYR A 39 -14.80 -2.50 5.73
N SER A 40 -13.57 -3.02 5.62
CA SER A 40 -13.29 -4.43 5.92
C SER A 40 -13.52 -4.84 7.39
N ILE A 41 -13.50 -3.88 8.33
CA ILE A 41 -13.71 -4.15 9.75
C ILE A 41 -15.19 -4.19 10.13
N LEU A 42 -16.05 -3.47 9.41
CA LEU A 42 -17.51 -3.44 9.67
C LEU A 42 -18.26 -4.57 8.94
N GLU A 43 -17.68 -5.12 7.86
CA GLU A 43 -18.29 -6.18 7.05
C GLU A 43 -17.88 -7.61 7.49
N ASP A 44 -16.92 -7.77 8.41
CA ASP A 44 -16.40 -9.09 8.86
C ASP A 44 -17.30 -9.78 9.90
N ASP A 45 -18.34 -9.11 10.41
CA ASP A 45 -19.30 -9.70 11.36
C ASP A 45 -20.40 -10.56 10.68
N GLU A 46 -20.54 -10.54 9.34
CA GLU A 46 -21.62 -11.27 8.64
C GLU A 46 -21.18 -12.42 7.72
N ALA A 47 -19.91 -12.83 7.69
CA ALA A 47 -19.50 -13.96 6.85
C ALA A 47 -18.48 -14.91 7.50
N THR A 48 -18.94 -15.77 8.41
CA THR A 48 -18.41 -17.14 8.45
C THR A 48 -19.43 -18.06 7.77
N PRO A 49 -19.04 -18.75 6.68
CA PRO A 49 -18.34 -20.01 6.89
C PRO A 49 -17.15 -20.28 5.93
N THR A 50 -16.07 -20.75 6.54
CA THR A 50 -15.13 -21.77 6.03
C THR A 50 -14.32 -21.44 4.77
N LYS A 51 -13.08 -20.99 4.98
CA LYS A 51 -11.98 -21.27 4.03
C LYS A 51 -11.47 -22.70 4.32
N PRO A 52 -11.57 -23.66 3.39
CA PRO A 52 -10.90 -24.94 3.59
C PRO A 52 -9.39 -24.69 3.52
N ALA A 53 -8.67 -25.16 4.54
CA ALA A 53 -7.22 -25.18 4.56
C ALA A 53 -6.70 -26.05 3.39
N PRO A 54 -5.63 -25.65 2.70
CA PRO A 54 -5.07 -26.43 1.61
C PRO A 54 -4.32 -27.62 2.21
N GLY A 55 -5.00 -28.75 2.39
CA GLY A 55 -4.35 -29.94 2.91
C GLY A 55 -5.21 -31.16 3.27
N GLN A 56 -6.53 -31.15 3.05
CA GLN A 56 -7.37 -32.28 3.46
C GLN A 56 -8.41 -32.65 2.40
N ALA A 57 -8.10 -33.71 1.65
CA ALA A 57 -8.95 -34.64 0.87
C ALA A 57 -8.13 -35.16 -0.32
N GLU A 58 -7.01 -35.86 -0.10
CA GLU A 58 -6.96 -37.32 0.00
C GLU A 58 -8.26 -38.09 -0.34
N GLY A 59 -8.23 -38.79 -1.48
CA GLY A 59 -8.73 -40.14 -1.73
C GLY A 59 -10.15 -40.56 -1.31
N LYS A 60 -11.11 -40.50 -2.25
CA LYS A 60 -12.26 -41.44 -2.40
C LYS A 60 -12.96 -41.07 -3.73
N GLY A 61 -12.98 -41.87 -4.79
CA GLY A 61 -13.51 -43.23 -4.89
C GLY A 61 -14.78 -43.17 -5.77
N GLU A 62 -14.60 -43.58 -7.03
CA GLU A 62 -15.57 -44.19 -7.98
C GLU A 62 -16.98 -43.60 -8.20
N GLY A 63 -17.32 -43.43 -9.50
CA GLY A 63 -18.72 -43.36 -9.96
C GLY A 63 -18.94 -42.51 -11.20
N GLY A 64 -18.27 -42.81 -12.32
CA GLY A 64 -18.44 -42.07 -13.58
C GLY A 64 -18.53 -43.00 -14.79
N HIS A 65 -19.76 -43.35 -15.17
CA HIS A 65 -20.25 -43.62 -16.53
C HIS A 65 -19.23 -44.06 -17.61
N VAL A 66 -19.26 -45.35 -17.94
CA VAL A 66 -19.39 -45.90 -19.31
C VAL A 66 -20.14 -47.23 -19.26
#